data_AF-A0A961QTS7-F1
#
_entry.id   AF-A0A961QTS7-F1
#
_cell.length_a   1.000
_cell.length_b   1.000
_cell.length_c   1.000
_cell.angle_alpha   90.00
_cell.angle_beta   90.00
_cell.angle_gamma   90.00
#
_symmetry.space_group_name_H-M   'P 1'
#
loop_
_entity.id
_entity.type
_entity.pdbx_description
1 polymer ?
#
loop_
_entity_poly.entity_id
_entity_poly.type
_entity_poly.pdbx_seq_one_letter_code
_entity_poly.pdbx_strand_id
1 'polypeptide(L)'
;LPLLTAAAAQAARVLRGLGVTSATLRDTGLLSNGADLGEAAADAVALPFAPERLILLAVINAGANLLHAGVVLRPSDIDLAMVLGAGWPNWRGGPMAEGEAIGPMVLRHEMRAAATLDADLWAPSPLFDTLIRGGQRFEDLNTAATHRA
;
A
#
# COMPACT_ATOMS: atom_id res chain seq x y z
N LEU A 1 0.57 -1.63 12.81
CA LEU A 1 1.23 -2.77 12.13
C LEU A 1 0.24 -3.80 11.58
N PRO A 2 -0.72 -4.39 12.36
CA PRO A 2 -1.58 -5.47 11.86
C PRO A 2 -2.42 -5.11 10.63
N LEU A 3 -2.92 -3.87 10.56
CA LEU A 3 -3.73 -3.39 9.43
C LEU A 3 -2.93 -3.28 8.12
N LEU A 4 -1.63 -2.94 8.21
CA LEU A 4 -0.77 -2.78 7.05
C LEU A 4 -0.33 -4.14 6.48
N THR A 5 0.03 -5.07 7.36
CA THR A 5 0.36 -6.45 6.95
C THR A 5 -0.88 -7.18 6.44
N ALA A 6 -2.06 -6.92 7.02
CA ALA A 6 -3.33 -7.43 6.51
C ALA A 6 -3.63 -6.91 5.10
N ALA A 7 -3.37 -5.63 4.81
CA ALA A 7 -3.55 -5.08 3.46
C ALA A 7 -2.67 -5.79 2.42
N ALA A 8 -1.39 -6.02 2.74
CA ALA A 8 -0.49 -6.77 1.87
C ALA A 8 -0.97 -8.21 1.63
N ALA A 9 -1.35 -8.91 2.70
CA ALA A 9 -1.82 -10.29 2.63
C ALA A 9 -3.16 -10.39 1.87
N GLN A 10 -4.09 -9.47 2.10
CA GLN A 10 -5.35 -9.44 1.36
C GLN A 10 -5.13 -9.13 -0.11
N ALA A 11 -4.25 -8.17 -0.46
CA ALA A 11 -3.88 -7.93 -1.84
C ALA A 11 -3.33 -9.19 -2.50
N ALA A 12 -2.44 -9.91 -1.82
CA ALA A 12 -1.90 -11.18 -2.32
C ALA A 12 -3.00 -12.25 -2.52
N ARG A 13 -3.98 -12.34 -1.61
CA ARG A 13 -5.13 -13.25 -1.75
C ARG A 13 -6.00 -12.91 -2.95
N VAL A 14 -6.29 -11.63 -3.16
CA VAL A 14 -7.05 -11.20 -4.35
C VAL A 14 -6.27 -11.56 -5.62
N LEU A 15 -4.96 -11.30 -5.65
CA LEU A 15 -4.12 -11.64 -6.80
C LEU A 15 -4.05 -13.16 -7.06
N ARG A 16 -4.01 -14.00 -6.01
CA ARG A 16 -4.15 -15.45 -6.15
C ARG A 16 -5.49 -15.82 -6.78
N GLY A 17 -6.58 -15.26 -6.26
CA GLY A 17 -7.93 -15.44 -6.82
C GLY A 17 -8.09 -14.93 -8.25
N LEU A 18 -7.15 -14.11 -8.76
CA LEU A 18 -7.08 -13.66 -10.15
C LEU A 18 -6.09 -14.48 -11.00
N GLY A 19 -5.51 -15.55 -10.45
CA GLY A 19 -4.64 -16.49 -11.16
C GLY A 19 -3.14 -16.21 -11.05
N VAL A 20 -2.71 -15.23 -10.24
CA VAL A 20 -1.27 -15.00 -10.00
C VAL A 20 -0.68 -16.18 -9.21
N THR A 21 0.52 -16.64 -9.58
CA THR A 21 1.13 -17.78 -8.90
C THR A 21 1.74 -17.40 -7.55
N SER A 22 1.80 -18.34 -6.61
CA SER A 22 2.48 -18.13 -5.32
C SER A 22 3.98 -17.86 -5.50
N ALA A 23 4.60 -18.40 -6.56
CA ALA A 23 5.99 -18.11 -6.90
C ALA A 23 6.14 -16.62 -7.26
N THR A 24 5.34 -16.13 -8.21
CA THR A 24 5.31 -14.70 -8.60
C THR A 24 5.07 -13.80 -7.39
N LEU A 25 4.12 -14.14 -6.52
CA LEU A 25 3.83 -13.34 -5.32
C LEU A 25 4.98 -13.33 -4.31
N ARG A 26 5.72 -14.44 -4.17
CA ARG A 26 6.91 -14.50 -3.31
C ARG A 26 8.08 -13.72 -3.92
N ASP A 27 8.24 -13.79 -5.23
CA ASP A 27 9.30 -13.09 -5.98
C ASP A 27 9.16 -11.57 -5.90
N THR A 28 7.98 -11.06 -5.53
CA THR A 28 7.78 -9.62 -5.23
C THR A 28 8.69 -9.11 -4.11
N GLY A 29 9.09 -9.99 -3.17
CA GLY A 29 9.81 -9.62 -1.95
C GLY A 29 9.01 -8.77 -0.96
N LEU A 30 7.70 -8.55 -1.20
CA LEU A 30 6.83 -7.72 -0.36
C LEU A 30 5.94 -8.53 0.59
N LEU A 31 5.98 -9.86 0.50
CA LEU A 31 5.17 -10.75 1.31
C LEU A 31 6.03 -11.50 2.32
N SER A 32 5.55 -11.57 3.56
CA SER A 32 6.14 -12.41 4.59
C SER A 32 5.95 -13.90 4.26
N ASN A 33 6.94 -14.73 4.63
CA ASN A 33 6.95 -16.18 4.34
C ASN A 33 5.76 -16.98 4.91
N GLY A 34 4.98 -16.42 5.85
CA GLY A 34 3.79 -17.03 6.44
C GLY A 34 2.45 -16.46 5.97
N ALA A 35 2.43 -15.62 4.93
CA ALA A 35 1.17 -15.06 4.42
C ALA A 35 0.29 -16.17 3.84
N ASP A 36 -0.94 -16.28 4.33
CA ASP A 36 -1.97 -17.09 3.67
C ASP A 36 -2.39 -16.39 2.37
N LEU A 37 -2.02 -17.01 1.26
CA LEU A 37 -2.29 -16.49 -0.08
C LEU A 37 -3.62 -17.02 -0.63
N GLY A 38 -4.21 -18.05 -0.05
CA GLY A 38 -5.40 -18.69 -0.61
C GLY A 38 -5.16 -19.40 -1.95
N GLU A 39 -6.26 -19.85 -2.55
CA GLU A 39 -6.27 -20.68 -3.75
C GLU A 39 -6.11 -19.85 -5.03
N ALA A 40 -5.43 -20.43 -6.02
CA ALA A 40 -5.35 -19.83 -7.34
C ALA A 40 -6.63 -20.06 -8.12
N ALA A 41 -7.07 -19.05 -8.87
CA ALA A 41 -8.05 -19.28 -9.93
C ALA A 41 -7.47 -20.18 -11.03
N ALA A 42 -8.36 -20.96 -11.65
CA ALA A 42 -8.02 -21.82 -12.78
C ALA A 42 -7.62 -21.00 -14.03
N ASP A 43 -8.25 -19.84 -14.22
CA ASP A 43 -8.00 -18.94 -15.33
C ASP A 43 -7.40 -17.61 -14.85
N ALA A 44 -6.34 -17.15 -15.52
CA ALA A 44 -5.68 -15.91 -15.18
C ALA A 44 -6.43 -14.69 -15.75
N VAL A 45 -6.66 -13.69 -14.91
CA VAL A 45 -7.25 -12.41 -15.29
C VAL A 45 -6.13 -11.41 -15.61
N ALA A 46 -6.33 -10.60 -16.65
CA ALA A 46 -5.39 -9.53 -16.99
C ALA A 46 -5.38 -8.46 -15.89
N LEU A 47 -4.19 -8.16 -15.35
CA LEU A 47 -4.01 -7.17 -14.30
C LEU A 47 -3.71 -5.79 -14.89
N PRO A 48 -4.21 -4.70 -14.27
CA PRO A 48 -3.88 -3.34 -14.70
C PRO A 48 -2.43 -2.95 -14.40
N PHE A 49 -1.80 -3.58 -13.41
CA PHE A 49 -0.40 -3.35 -13.01
C PHE A 49 0.26 -4.66 -12.56
N ALA A 50 1.59 -4.63 -12.45
CA ALA A 50 2.36 -5.76 -11.94
C ALA A 50 1.96 -6.12 -10.47
N PRO A 51 2.04 -7.41 -10.07
CA PRO A 51 1.67 -7.85 -8.72
C PRO A 51 2.35 -7.06 -7.60
N GLU A 52 3.64 -6.74 -7.74
CA GLU A 52 4.43 -5.95 -6.79
C GLU A 52 3.81 -4.56 -6.60
N ARG A 53 3.38 -3.94 -7.70
CA ARG A 53 2.77 -2.61 -7.70
C ARG A 53 1.41 -2.65 -7.02
N LEU A 54 0.60 -3.68 -7.26
CA LEU A 54 -0.72 -3.81 -6.63
C LEU A 54 -0.61 -4.01 -5.11
N ILE A 55 0.35 -4.82 -4.64
CA ILE A 55 0.64 -4.98 -3.21
C ILE A 55 1.10 -3.66 -2.60
N LEU A 56 2.05 -2.97 -3.26
CA LEU A 56 2.53 -1.66 -2.80
C LEU A 56 1.39 -0.64 -2.69
N LEU A 57 0.53 -0.53 -3.72
CA LEU A 57 -0.63 0.37 -3.70
C LEU A 57 -1.58 0.06 -2.54
N ALA A 58 -1.88 -1.21 -2.28
CA ALA A 58 -2.76 -1.59 -1.18
C ALA A 58 -2.19 -1.16 0.18
N VAL A 59 -0.89 -1.35 0.40
CA VAL A 59 -0.23 -0.99 1.67
C VAL A 59 -0.12 0.52 1.83
N ILE A 60 0.25 1.26 0.76
CA ILE A 60 0.25 2.72 0.78
C ILE A 60 -1.15 3.26 1.09
N ASN A 61 -2.20 2.69 0.47
CA ASN A 61 -3.57 3.13 0.69
C ASN A 61 -4.01 2.89 2.14
N ALA A 62 -3.67 1.72 2.70
CA ALA A 62 -3.90 1.43 4.11
C ALA A 62 -3.17 2.42 5.03
N GLY A 63 -1.92 2.74 4.73
CA GLY A 63 -1.15 3.77 5.45
C GLY A 63 -1.78 5.16 5.35
N ALA A 64 -2.20 5.56 4.15
CA ALA A 64 -2.91 6.82 3.92
C ALA A 64 -4.24 6.89 4.70
N ASN A 65 -4.98 5.79 4.80
CA ASN A 65 -6.19 5.70 5.62
C ASN A 65 -5.91 5.84 7.12
N LEU A 66 -4.82 5.26 7.62
CA LEU A 66 -4.39 5.43 9.02
C LEU A 66 -4.02 6.87 9.34
N LEU A 67 -3.32 7.55 8.42
CA LEU A 67 -2.98 8.96 8.52
C LEU A 67 -4.24 9.84 8.47
N HIS A 68 -5.15 9.55 7.54
CA HIS A 68 -6.42 10.27 7.41
C HIS A 68 -7.27 10.18 8.68
N ALA A 69 -7.35 8.99 9.27
CA ALA A 69 -8.09 8.73 10.50
C ALA A 69 -7.40 9.28 11.76
N GLY A 70 -6.16 9.77 11.65
CA GLY A 70 -5.37 10.25 12.79
C GLY A 70 -4.89 9.15 13.74
N VAL A 71 -4.92 7.89 13.31
CA VAL A 71 -4.43 6.74 14.09
C VAL A 71 -2.90 6.73 14.13
N VAL A 72 -2.27 7.14 13.03
CA VAL A 72 -0.83 7.37 12.94
C VAL A 72 -0.63 8.83 12.53
N LEU A 73 0.38 9.48 13.10
CA LEU A 73 0.59 10.91 12.90
C LEU A 73 1.55 11.22 11.74
N ARG A 74 2.50 10.32 11.46
CA ARG A 74 3.57 10.56 10.48
C ARG A 74 3.73 9.38 9.53
N PRO A 75 3.93 9.63 8.23
CA PRO A 75 4.30 8.58 7.28
C PRO A 75 5.57 7.82 7.69
N SER A 76 6.56 8.51 8.24
CA SER A 76 7.80 7.87 8.71
C SER A 76 7.60 6.86 9.85
N ASP A 77 6.58 7.04 10.72
CA ASP A 77 6.24 6.05 11.75
C ASP A 77 5.70 4.75 11.12
N ILE A 78 4.96 4.87 10.02
CA ILE A 78 4.46 3.73 9.23
C ILE A 78 5.65 3.00 8.58
N ASP A 79 6.54 3.75 7.93
CA ASP A 79 7.71 3.18 7.26
C ASP A 79 8.60 2.43 8.25
N LEU A 80 8.92 3.04 9.39
CA LEU A 80 9.71 2.41 10.44
C LEU A 80 9.06 1.11 10.94
N ALA A 81 7.74 1.14 11.21
CA ALA A 81 7.02 -0.04 11.67
C ALA A 81 7.00 -1.16 10.61
N MET A 82 6.91 -0.81 9.33
CA MET A 82 6.89 -1.79 8.24
C MET A 82 8.27 -2.41 7.99
N VAL A 83 9.32 -1.59 8.02
CA VAL A 83 10.71 -2.07 7.88
C VAL A 83 11.10 -2.95 9.06
N LEU A 84 10.85 -2.52 10.30
CA LEU A 84 11.28 -3.25 11.49
C LEU A 84 10.36 -4.42 11.86
N GLY A 85 9.05 -4.29 11.61
CA GLY A 85 8.05 -5.24 12.11
C GLY A 85 7.48 -6.19 11.06
N ALA A 86 7.46 -5.80 9.79
CA ALA A 86 6.88 -6.60 8.70
C ALA A 86 7.91 -7.06 7.65
N GLY A 87 9.19 -6.69 7.81
CA GLY A 87 10.26 -7.06 6.89
C GLY A 87 10.18 -6.34 5.54
N TRP A 88 9.56 -5.16 5.47
CA TRP A 88 9.58 -4.35 4.25
C TRP A 88 11.04 -4.04 3.86
N PRO A 89 11.41 -4.11 2.56
CA PRO A 89 12.80 -3.93 2.15
C PRO A 89 13.37 -2.58 2.61
N ASN A 90 14.38 -2.61 3.49
CA ASN A 90 14.93 -1.41 4.11
C ASN A 90 15.60 -0.45 3.11
N TRP A 91 16.20 -0.97 2.03
CA TRP A 91 16.80 -0.19 0.95
C TRP A 91 15.76 0.57 0.09
N ARG A 92 14.46 0.30 0.29
CA ARG A 92 13.35 1.06 -0.32
C ARG A 92 12.79 2.14 0.63
N GLY A 93 13.29 2.25 1.86
CA GLY A 93 12.86 3.24 2.86
C GLY A 93 11.54 2.93 3.57
N GLY A 94 10.64 2.19 2.92
CA GLY A 94 9.31 1.83 3.45
C GLY A 94 8.20 2.18 2.45
N PRO A 95 6.98 1.66 2.62
CA PRO A 95 5.91 1.85 1.66
C PRO A 95 5.52 3.32 1.45
N MET A 96 5.52 4.14 2.50
CA MET A 96 5.17 5.56 2.38
C MET A 96 6.29 6.36 1.70
N ALA A 97 7.55 6.04 1.95
CA ALA A 97 8.69 6.60 1.20
C ALA A 97 8.63 6.25 -0.30
N GLU A 98 8.21 5.03 -0.63
CA GLU A 98 7.96 4.65 -2.03
C GLU A 98 6.76 5.40 -2.61
N GLY A 99 5.70 5.58 -1.82
CA GLY A 99 4.56 6.40 -2.18
C GLY A 99 4.93 7.87 -2.40
N GLU A 100 5.85 8.40 -1.62
CA GLU A 100 6.42 9.74 -1.78
C GLU A 100 7.12 9.86 -3.14
N ALA A 101 7.92 8.87 -3.54
CA ALA A 101 8.59 8.88 -4.84
C ALA A 101 7.60 8.86 -6.03
N ILE A 102 6.47 8.15 -5.90
CA ILE A 102 5.43 8.06 -6.94
C ILE A 102 4.57 9.33 -7.00
N GLY A 103 4.21 9.87 -5.83
CA GLY A 103 3.41 11.07 -5.69
C GLY A 103 1.89 10.84 -5.67
N PRO A 104 1.13 11.72 -4.98
CA PRO A 104 -0.27 11.48 -4.63
C PRO A 104 -1.22 11.45 -5.84
N MET A 105 -0.93 12.21 -6.90
CA MET A 105 -1.76 12.21 -8.12
C MET A 105 -1.71 10.87 -8.86
N VAL A 106 -0.50 10.33 -9.03
CA VAL A 106 -0.28 9.05 -9.71
C VAL A 106 -0.84 7.91 -8.87
N LEU A 107 -0.53 7.88 -7.58
CA LEU A 107 -1.08 6.88 -6.65
C LEU A 107 -2.61 6.83 -6.71
N ARG A 108 -3.28 7.99 -6.61
CA ARG A 108 -4.75 8.05 -6.69
C ARG A 108 -5.27 7.54 -8.03
N HIS A 109 -4.62 7.86 -9.13
CA HIS A 109 -5.03 7.39 -10.46
C HIS A 109 -4.92 5.86 -10.58
N GLU A 110 -3.79 5.30 -10.19
CA GLU A 110 -3.56 3.85 -10.25
C GLU A 110 -4.46 3.08 -9.30
N MET A 111 -4.69 3.59 -8.09
CA MET A 111 -5.63 3.02 -7.13
C MET A 111 -7.05 2.97 -7.70
N ARG A 112 -7.52 4.03 -8.39
CA ARG A 112 -8.82 4.00 -9.08
C ARG A 112 -8.91 2.92 -10.15
N ALA A 113 -7.85 2.70 -10.91
CA ALA A 113 -7.81 1.62 -11.89
C ALA A 113 -7.83 0.25 -11.22
N ALA A 114 -7.05 0.06 -10.15
CA ALA A 114 -6.97 -1.18 -9.38
C ALA A 114 -8.23 -1.46 -8.54
N ALA A 115 -9.04 -0.46 -8.19
CA ALA A 115 -10.29 -0.62 -7.42
C ALA A 115 -11.34 -1.49 -8.13
N THR A 116 -11.18 -1.72 -9.44
CA THR A 116 -11.99 -2.69 -10.20
C THR A 116 -11.76 -4.14 -9.79
N LEU A 117 -10.60 -4.44 -9.18
CA LEU A 117 -10.24 -5.77 -8.68
C LEU A 117 -10.83 -6.03 -7.29
N ASP A 118 -10.67 -5.06 -6.39
CA ASP A 118 -11.23 -5.05 -5.03
C ASP A 118 -11.27 -3.60 -4.53
N ALA A 119 -12.48 -3.08 -4.35
CA ALA A 119 -12.67 -1.71 -3.88
C ALA A 119 -12.24 -1.51 -2.43
N ASP A 120 -12.31 -2.55 -1.58
CA ASP A 120 -11.94 -2.44 -0.17
C ASP A 120 -10.43 -2.21 0.00
N LEU A 121 -9.62 -2.68 -0.96
CA LEU A 121 -8.17 -2.48 -0.97
C LEU A 121 -7.73 -1.22 -1.69
N TRP A 122 -8.26 -1.00 -2.89
CA TRP A 122 -7.70 0.00 -3.81
C TRP A 122 -8.60 1.21 -4.04
N ALA A 123 -9.77 1.34 -3.40
CA ALA A 123 -10.48 2.62 -3.39
C ALA A 123 -9.58 3.69 -2.71
N PRO A 124 -9.19 4.77 -3.40
CA PRO A 124 -8.19 5.69 -2.88
C PRO A 124 -8.65 6.38 -1.59
N SER A 125 -7.74 6.44 -0.60
CA SER A 125 -7.92 7.20 0.62
C SER A 125 -8.31 8.66 0.35
N PRO A 126 -9.23 9.26 1.15
CA PRO A 126 -9.53 10.70 1.06
C PRO A 126 -8.31 11.61 1.32
N LEU A 127 -7.25 11.08 1.94
CA LEU A 127 -6.01 11.82 2.15
C LEU A 127 -5.39 12.29 0.82
N PHE A 128 -5.47 11.50 -0.24
CA PHE A 128 -4.90 11.87 -1.54
C PHE A 128 -5.54 13.14 -2.10
N ASP A 129 -6.87 13.28 -2.01
CA ASP A 129 -7.55 14.50 -2.45
C ASP A 129 -7.15 15.72 -1.61
N THR A 130 -6.90 15.51 -0.31
CA THR A 130 -6.43 16.57 0.59
C THR A 130 -5.03 17.04 0.22
N LEU A 131 -4.10 16.10 0.03
CA LEU A 131 -2.73 16.39 -0.39
C LEU A 131 -2.68 17.11 -1.73
N ILE A 132 -3.42 16.60 -2.73
CA ILE A 132 -3.47 17.18 -4.09
C ILE A 132 -4.02 18.62 -4.05
N ARG A 133 -5.12 18.86 -3.33
CA ARG A 133 -5.69 20.21 -3.20
C ARG A 133 -4.75 21.17 -2.47
N GLY A 134 -4.01 20.68 -1.47
CA GLY A 134 -3.05 21.47 -0.71
C GLY A 134 -1.70 21.67 -1.40
N GLY A 135 -1.44 21.00 -2.53
CA GLY A 135 -0.11 20.96 -3.13
C GLY A 135 0.93 20.28 -2.24
N GLN A 136 0.49 19.40 -1.33
CA GLN A 136 1.31 18.71 -0.34
C GLN A 136 1.63 17.27 -0.78
N ARG A 137 2.64 16.68 -0.15
CA ARG A 137 3.11 15.31 -0.32
C ARG A 137 3.14 14.59 1.02
N PHE A 138 3.53 13.31 1.05
CA PHE A 138 3.61 12.57 2.32
C PHE A 138 4.71 13.16 3.20
N GLU A 139 5.85 13.55 2.62
CA GLU A 139 6.96 14.13 3.37
C GLU A 139 6.54 15.37 4.19
N ASP A 140 5.65 16.22 3.66
CA ASP A 140 5.14 17.39 4.36
C ASP A 140 4.39 17.03 5.66
N LEU A 141 3.82 15.83 5.74
CA LEU A 141 3.11 15.34 6.92
C LEU A 141 4.08 14.90 8.04
N ASN A 142 5.35 14.61 7.74
CA ASN A 142 6.35 14.29 8.78
C ASN A 142 6.64 15.51 9.67
N THR A 143 6.55 16.72 9.12
CA THR A 143 6.89 17.97 9.83
C THR A 143 5.67 18.68 10.43
N ALA A 144 4.50 18.54 9.81
CA ALA A 144 3.25 19.18 10.23
C ALA A 144 2.79 18.80 11.65
N ALA A 145 3.17 17.61 12.15
CA ALA A 145 2.84 17.16 13.50
C ALA A 145 3.53 17.98 14.61
N THR A 146 4.54 18.81 14.30
CA THR A 146 5.30 19.58 15.29
C THR A 146 4.59 20.87 15.75
N HIS A 147 3.51 21.30 15.09
CA HIS A 147 2.88 22.61 15.34
C HIS A 147 1.45 22.60 15.90
N ARG A 148 0.89 21.43 16.25
CA ARG A 148 -0.39 21.36 16.97
C ARG A 148 -0.13 21.17 18.47
N ALA A 149 0.13 22.28 19.16
CA ALA A 149 0.09 22.41 20.61
C ALA A 149 -1.22 23.05 21.05
#